data_AF-A0A4U8UH68-F1
#
_entry.id   AF-A0A4U8UH68-F1
#
_cell.length_a   1.000
_cell.length_b   1.000
_cell.length_c   1.000
_cell.angle_alpha   90.00
_cell.angle_beta   90.00
_cell.angle_gamma   90.00
#
_symmetry.space_group_name_H-M   'P 1'
#
loop_
_entity.id
_entity.type
_entity.pdbx_description
1 polymer ?
#
loop_
_entity_poly.entity_id
_entity_poly.type
_entity_poly.pdbx_seq_one_letter_code
_entity_poly.pdbx_strand_id
1 'polypeptide(L)'
;MKEEERLNKGGEGIEVVDGNMVGENEIAEGEGGSIQGDERSSDGEERMEREEGNLKRIFTGMYFVLTTARREGDKDYEYLDKDEVGEVISTLGGRVIRDLMTIDRRCELMLISEDAYKTAKYLSALVLGVPCVHFEWIRQCILSGDFLDYRKYLLPAGIDIVTGQSVKWHGKVSLLQEKTMYICGSKEKEVKGRIKKAFNATWSTMTRAMGAELLETLPNDPTGIFCVVTDGQDCPEMISKALQLQVPLVTAEWLIGCLIRGDVVDFDAHPKFRYGNGEGVEQK
;
A
#
# COMPACT_ATOMS: atom_id res chain seq x y z
N MET A 1 39.26 28.00 31.72
CA MET A 1 39.87 26.71 31.33
C MET A 1 38.90 26.09 30.34
N LYS A 2 39.04 26.21 29.00
CA LYS A 2 40.17 25.79 28.12
C LYS A 2 40.59 24.36 28.45
N GLU A 3 40.23 23.36 27.66
CA GLU A 3 40.93 22.77 26.49
C GLU A 3 40.08 21.55 26.04
N GLU A 4 40.12 20.94 24.86
CA GLU A 4 40.69 21.17 23.53
C GLU A 4 40.09 20.10 22.60
N GLU A 5 40.03 20.39 21.30
CA GLU A 5 39.71 19.46 20.22
C GLU A 5 40.81 18.40 20.02
N ARG A 6 40.46 17.20 19.53
CA ARG A 6 41.29 16.47 18.55
C ARG A 6 40.45 15.71 17.53
N LEU A 7 40.62 16.12 16.27
CA LEU A 7 40.38 15.33 15.07
C LEU A 7 41.28 14.08 15.05
N ASN A 8 40.82 12.99 14.42
CA ASN A 8 41.71 12.18 13.60
C ASN A 8 41.01 11.71 12.32
N LYS A 9 41.72 11.89 11.20
CA LYS A 9 41.41 11.40 9.86
C LYS A 9 42.03 10.00 9.71
N GLY A 10 41.45 9.16 8.86
CA GLY A 10 42.09 7.93 8.38
C GLY A 10 41.18 7.22 7.40
N GLY A 11 41.38 7.46 6.10
CA GLY A 11 40.84 6.64 5.02
C GLY A 11 41.86 5.60 4.59
N GLU A 12 41.37 4.48 4.13
CA GLU A 12 41.95 3.40 3.31
C GLU A 12 40.75 2.45 3.10
N GLY A 13 40.27 2.08 1.91
CA GLY A 13 40.96 1.69 0.70
C GLY A 13 40.75 0.18 0.50
N ILE A 14 40.44 -0.23 -0.74
CA ILE A 14 40.58 -1.59 -1.32
C ILE A 14 39.52 -2.64 -0.82
N GLU A 15 38.95 -3.58 -1.57
CA GLU A 15 39.27 -4.26 -2.83
C GLU A 15 38.02 -4.65 -3.65
N VAL A 16 38.16 -4.47 -4.96
CA VAL A 16 37.39 -5.15 -6.00
C VAL A 16 38.05 -6.51 -6.20
N VAL A 17 37.27 -7.60 -6.20
CA VAL A 17 37.78 -8.93 -6.54
C VAL A 17 37.04 -9.43 -7.77
N ASP A 18 37.69 -9.24 -8.93
CA ASP A 18 37.52 -10.09 -10.10
C ASP A 18 38.32 -11.39 -9.90
N GLY A 19 37.79 -12.53 -10.35
CA GLY A 19 38.56 -13.77 -10.29
C GLY A 19 37.84 -15.06 -10.64
N ASN A 20 37.50 -15.21 -11.92
CA ASN A 20 37.74 -16.38 -12.78
C ASN A 20 37.38 -17.82 -12.29
N MET A 21 36.53 -18.51 -13.07
CA MET A 21 36.76 -19.94 -13.37
C MET A 21 36.45 -20.21 -14.84
N VAL A 22 37.51 -20.59 -15.54
CA VAL A 22 37.55 -21.12 -16.91
C VAL A 22 37.22 -22.60 -16.84
N GLY A 23 36.36 -23.08 -17.74
CA GLY A 23 36.13 -24.49 -18.02
C GLY A 23 36.19 -24.70 -19.52
N GLU A 24 37.31 -25.23 -19.99
CA GLU A 24 37.59 -25.63 -21.36
C GLU A 24 36.68 -26.80 -21.78
N ASN A 25 36.26 -26.80 -23.04
CA ASN A 25 36.04 -28.02 -23.82
C ASN A 25 36.26 -27.69 -25.30
N GLU A 26 37.34 -28.23 -25.84
CA GLU A 26 37.60 -28.36 -27.27
C GLU A 26 36.66 -29.42 -27.88
N ILE A 27 36.35 -29.32 -29.18
CA ILE A 27 36.79 -30.26 -30.23
C ILE A 27 36.07 -29.96 -31.57
N ALA A 28 36.91 -29.90 -32.61
CA ALA A 28 36.74 -30.23 -34.04
C ALA A 28 36.04 -29.29 -35.02
N GLU A 29 36.88 -28.86 -35.96
CA GLU A 29 36.61 -28.34 -37.30
C GLU A 29 35.96 -29.39 -38.22
N GLY A 30 35.20 -28.90 -39.21
CA GLY A 30 34.72 -29.65 -40.37
C GLY A 30 34.40 -28.71 -41.52
N GLU A 31 35.09 -28.92 -42.64
CA GLU A 31 35.12 -28.09 -43.85
C GLU A 31 33.85 -28.18 -44.73
N GLY A 32 33.58 -27.12 -45.49
CA GLY A 32 33.28 -27.21 -46.93
C GLY A 32 31.81 -27.26 -47.37
N GLY A 33 31.41 -26.30 -48.24
CA GLY A 33 30.27 -26.50 -49.15
C GLY A 33 29.50 -25.22 -49.53
N SER A 34 29.84 -24.64 -50.67
CA SER A 34 29.14 -23.55 -51.34
C SER A 34 28.03 -24.07 -52.27
N ILE A 35 26.80 -23.51 -52.19
CA ILE A 35 25.80 -23.56 -53.28
C ILE A 35 24.96 -22.26 -53.29
N GLN A 36 24.78 -21.72 -54.50
CA GLN A 36 24.02 -20.52 -54.88
C GLN A 36 22.48 -20.68 -54.77
N GLY A 37 21.82 -19.54 -54.57
CA GLY A 37 20.53 -19.22 -55.21
C GLY A 37 19.33 -19.11 -54.28
N ASP A 38 18.83 -17.90 -54.04
CA ASP A 38 17.51 -17.50 -54.52
C ASP A 38 17.28 -15.99 -54.31
N GLU A 39 17.01 -15.28 -55.40
CA GLU A 39 16.37 -13.97 -55.37
C GLU A 39 14.89 -14.18 -55.02
N ARG A 40 14.48 -13.72 -53.82
CA ARG A 40 13.10 -13.33 -53.57
C ARG A 40 13.08 -11.97 -52.90
N SER A 41 12.69 -10.99 -53.69
CA SER A 41 12.07 -9.77 -53.21
C SER A 41 10.82 -10.11 -52.39
N SER A 42 10.77 -9.63 -51.16
CA SER A 42 9.52 -9.23 -50.53
C SER A 42 9.82 -8.25 -49.41
N ASP A 43 9.64 -6.98 -49.75
CA ASP A 43 9.44 -5.80 -48.90
C ASP A 43 8.65 -6.12 -47.61
N GLY A 44 9.33 -6.59 -46.56
CA GLY A 44 8.68 -6.99 -45.32
C GLY A 44 9.53 -6.91 -44.05
N GLU A 45 10.82 -6.62 -44.16
CA GLU A 45 11.76 -6.61 -43.02
C GLU A 45 12.29 -5.22 -42.65
N GLU A 46 11.77 -4.14 -43.25
CA GLU A 46 12.15 -2.75 -42.93
C GLU A 46 11.11 -2.00 -42.06
N ARG A 47 10.41 -2.71 -41.16
CA ARG A 47 9.55 -2.00 -40.18
C ARG A 47 9.57 -2.61 -38.79
N MET A 48 10.76 -2.73 -38.24
CA MET A 48 10.92 -2.65 -36.79
C MET A 48 12.31 -2.14 -36.39
N GLU A 49 12.84 -1.17 -37.13
CA GLU A 49 13.77 -0.23 -36.52
C GLU A 49 12.98 0.51 -35.45
N ARG A 50 13.32 0.18 -34.20
CA ARG A 50 12.77 0.77 -32.99
C ARG A 50 12.91 2.28 -33.10
N GLU A 51 11.79 2.97 -33.26
CA GLU A 51 11.67 4.31 -32.73
C GLU A 51 11.90 4.19 -31.21
N GLU A 52 13.14 4.32 -30.76
CA GLU A 52 13.46 4.83 -29.41
C GLU A 52 13.04 6.32 -29.33
N GLY A 53 11.84 6.62 -29.83
CA GLY A 53 11.18 7.89 -29.76
C GLY A 53 10.61 8.02 -28.37
N ASN A 54 11.31 8.78 -27.52
CA ASN A 54 10.85 9.43 -26.30
C ASN A 54 9.40 9.05 -25.92
N LEU A 55 9.24 7.96 -25.15
CA LEU A 55 7.94 7.47 -24.70
C LEU A 55 7.11 8.66 -24.19
N LYS A 56 5.89 8.82 -24.72
CA LYS A 56 4.99 9.89 -24.31
C LYS A 56 4.85 9.83 -22.79
N ARG A 57 5.17 10.92 -22.10
CA ARG A 57 5.11 11.01 -20.64
C ARG A 57 3.67 11.20 -20.14
N ILE A 58 2.84 10.19 -20.38
CA ILE A 58 1.39 10.20 -20.16
C ILE A 58 0.97 10.34 -18.69
N PHE A 59 1.88 10.12 -17.73
CA PHE A 59 1.62 10.26 -16.30
C PHE A 59 2.27 11.50 -15.68
N THR A 60 2.68 12.46 -16.50
CA THR A 60 3.29 13.71 -16.02
C THR A 60 2.37 14.43 -15.03
N GLY A 61 2.88 14.71 -13.83
CA GLY A 61 2.13 15.41 -12.77
C GLY A 61 1.33 14.51 -11.84
N MET A 62 1.26 13.20 -12.14
CA MET A 62 0.54 12.22 -11.34
C MET A 62 1.42 11.54 -10.30
N TYR A 63 0.81 11.15 -9.19
CA TYR A 63 1.41 10.41 -8.10
C TYR A 63 0.79 9.01 -8.02
N PHE A 64 1.61 8.03 -7.67
CA PHE A 64 1.20 6.63 -7.59
C PHE A 64 1.67 6.00 -6.30
N VAL A 65 0.81 5.22 -5.66
CA VAL A 65 1.19 4.36 -4.55
C VAL A 65 0.93 2.91 -4.94
N LEU A 66 1.95 2.07 -4.79
CA LEU A 66 1.88 0.65 -5.11
C LEU A 66 1.69 -0.18 -3.85
N THR A 67 0.74 -1.11 -3.87
CA THR A 67 0.52 -2.08 -2.79
C THR A 67 0.27 -3.50 -3.34
N THR A 68 0.70 -4.51 -2.58
CA THR A 68 0.49 -5.95 -2.83
C THR A 68 0.39 -6.61 -1.46
N ALA A 69 -0.36 -7.71 -1.36
CA ALA A 69 -0.40 -8.57 -0.18
C ALA A 69 0.37 -9.89 -0.36
N ARG A 70 1.22 -10.02 -1.40
CA ARG A 70 2.02 -11.21 -1.70
C ARG A 70 2.64 -11.81 -0.45
N ARG A 71 2.38 -13.10 -0.22
CA ARG A 71 3.10 -13.93 0.75
C ARG A 71 4.00 -14.89 -0.02
N GLU A 72 5.16 -15.22 0.55
CA GLU A 72 6.04 -16.23 -0.04
C GLU A 72 5.27 -17.56 -0.18
N GLY A 73 5.10 -18.04 -1.41
CA GLY A 73 4.47 -19.33 -1.71
C GLY A 73 3.20 -19.31 -2.56
N ASP A 74 2.55 -18.15 -2.78
CA ASP A 74 1.41 -18.07 -3.70
C ASP A 74 1.91 -18.17 -5.16
N LYS A 75 1.50 -19.24 -5.88
CA LYS A 75 1.96 -19.56 -7.25
C LYS A 75 0.90 -19.38 -8.33
N ASP A 76 -0.34 -19.11 -7.95
CA ASP A 76 -1.43 -18.90 -8.89
C ASP A 76 -1.76 -17.40 -8.89
N TYR A 77 -2.03 -16.81 -10.05
CA TYR A 77 -2.28 -15.39 -10.34
C TYR A 77 -1.08 -14.56 -10.85
N GLU A 78 -1.39 -13.64 -11.74
CA GLU A 78 -0.45 -12.65 -12.27
C GLU A 78 -0.30 -11.53 -11.24
N TYR A 79 0.89 -11.44 -10.64
CA TYR A 79 1.15 -10.52 -9.56
C TYR A 79 1.66 -9.18 -10.07
N LEU A 80 1.36 -8.13 -9.30
CA LEU A 80 2.02 -6.84 -9.44
C LEU A 80 3.47 -6.94 -8.96
N ASP A 81 4.42 -6.87 -9.90
CA ASP A 81 5.81 -6.53 -9.58
C ASP A 81 5.90 -5.02 -9.34
N LYS A 82 6.14 -4.63 -8.09
CA LYS A 82 6.17 -3.22 -7.69
C LYS A 82 7.37 -2.47 -8.24
N ASP A 83 8.50 -3.15 -8.42
CA ASP A 83 9.71 -2.50 -8.87
C ASP A 83 9.58 -2.25 -10.37
N GLU A 84 9.18 -3.26 -11.15
CA GLU A 84 8.92 -3.13 -12.59
C GLU A 84 7.84 -2.07 -12.89
N VAL A 85 6.67 -2.18 -12.24
CA VAL A 85 5.58 -1.21 -12.48
C VAL A 85 5.96 0.18 -11.99
N GLY A 86 6.76 0.29 -10.92
CA GLY A 86 7.24 1.57 -10.43
C GLY A 86 8.21 2.27 -11.39
N GLU A 87 9.11 1.51 -12.00
CA GLU A 87 10.05 2.00 -13.03
C GLU A 87 9.30 2.46 -14.28
N VAL A 88 8.32 1.67 -14.73
CA VAL A 88 7.46 2.03 -15.87
C VAL A 88 6.69 3.33 -15.60
N ILE A 89 6.04 3.45 -14.44
CA ILE A 89 5.32 4.67 -14.06
C ILE A 89 6.25 5.89 -14.10
N SER A 90 7.48 5.73 -13.60
CA SER A 90 8.47 6.80 -13.55
C SER A 90 8.94 7.21 -14.96
N THR A 91 9.17 6.23 -15.83
CA THR A 91 9.54 6.45 -17.25
C THR A 91 8.45 7.22 -17.99
N LEU A 92 7.18 6.92 -17.72
CA LEU A 92 6.02 7.61 -18.27
C LEU A 92 5.72 8.96 -17.57
N GLY A 93 6.60 9.41 -16.68
CA GLY A 93 6.55 10.74 -16.06
C GLY A 93 5.79 10.83 -14.73
N GLY A 94 5.27 9.72 -14.22
CA GLY A 94 4.62 9.64 -12.91
C GLY A 94 5.61 9.61 -11.75
N ARG A 95 5.11 9.79 -10.54
CA ARG A 95 5.92 9.76 -9.30
C ARG A 95 5.42 8.68 -8.35
N VAL A 96 6.25 7.67 -8.08
CA VAL A 96 5.93 6.65 -7.08
C VAL A 96 6.23 7.18 -5.68
N ILE A 97 5.25 7.13 -4.79
CA ILE A 97 5.36 7.57 -3.40
C ILE A 97 5.15 6.41 -2.43
N ARG A 98 5.68 6.57 -1.21
CA ARG A 98 5.56 5.56 -0.15
C ARG A 98 4.38 5.80 0.77
N ASP A 99 4.16 7.06 1.13
CA ASP A 99 3.11 7.49 2.05
C ASP A 99 2.21 8.48 1.33
N LEU A 100 0.96 8.11 1.13
CA LEU A 100 -0.03 8.97 0.49
C LEU A 100 -0.64 10.00 1.43
N MET A 101 -0.54 9.81 2.75
CA MET A 101 -1.12 10.74 3.74
C MET A 101 -0.34 12.06 3.81
N THR A 102 0.84 12.15 3.19
CA THR A 102 1.71 13.33 3.18
C THR A 102 1.54 14.19 1.92
N ILE A 103 0.77 13.74 0.93
CA ILE A 103 0.59 14.43 -0.34
C ILE A 103 -0.58 15.41 -0.26
N ASP A 104 -0.44 16.56 -0.92
CA ASP A 104 -1.51 17.53 -1.07
C ASP A 104 -2.71 16.86 -1.76
N ARG A 105 -3.90 17.02 -1.16
CA ARG A 105 -5.15 16.41 -1.66
C ARG A 105 -5.57 16.92 -3.04
N ARG A 106 -4.94 17.98 -3.55
CA ARG A 106 -5.15 18.52 -4.91
C ARG A 106 -4.32 17.80 -5.97
N CYS A 107 -3.31 17.02 -5.58
CA CYS A 107 -2.52 16.24 -6.51
C CYS A 107 -3.35 15.09 -7.09
N GLU A 108 -3.13 14.79 -8.37
CA GLU A 108 -3.68 13.58 -8.99
C GLU A 108 -2.93 12.37 -8.45
N LEU A 109 -3.60 11.58 -7.61
CA LEU A 109 -3.03 10.41 -6.95
C LEU A 109 -3.87 9.18 -7.25
N MET A 110 -3.21 8.06 -7.53
CA MET A 110 -3.84 6.75 -7.71
C MET A 110 -3.13 5.68 -6.89
N LEU A 111 -3.90 4.74 -6.34
CA LEU A 111 -3.35 3.51 -5.78
C LEU A 111 -3.42 2.42 -6.83
N ILE A 112 -2.31 1.71 -7.02
CA ILE A 112 -2.20 0.58 -7.94
C ILE A 112 -1.98 -0.71 -7.14
N SER A 113 -2.78 -1.73 -7.44
CA SER A 113 -2.70 -3.09 -6.85
C SER A 113 -3.27 -4.13 -7.82
N GLU A 114 -3.10 -5.40 -7.49
CA GLU A 114 -3.75 -6.54 -8.13
C GLU A 114 -5.12 -6.88 -7.51
N ASP A 115 -5.39 -6.46 -6.26
CA ASP A 115 -6.68 -6.73 -5.61
C ASP A 115 -6.98 -5.75 -4.45
N ALA A 116 -8.18 -5.81 -3.90
CA ALA A 116 -8.68 -5.00 -2.80
C ALA A 116 -8.25 -5.52 -1.42
N TYR A 117 -6.96 -5.43 -1.12
CA TYR A 117 -6.41 -5.88 0.16
C TYR A 117 -6.62 -4.89 1.30
N LYS A 118 -6.78 -5.37 2.54
CA LYS A 118 -6.78 -4.55 3.77
C LYS A 118 -5.38 -4.08 4.19
N THR A 119 -4.51 -3.70 3.24
CA THR A 119 -3.20 -3.13 3.55
C THR A 119 -3.32 -1.68 4.02
N ALA A 120 -2.34 -1.18 4.80
CA ALA A 120 -2.35 0.21 5.26
C ALA A 120 -2.47 1.22 4.10
N LYS A 121 -1.75 0.99 2.99
CA LYS A 121 -1.82 1.84 1.79
C LYS A 121 -3.20 1.84 1.14
N TYR A 122 -3.83 0.66 1.05
CA TYR A 122 -5.17 0.53 0.48
C TYR A 122 -6.22 1.25 1.32
N LEU A 123 -6.19 1.03 2.64
CA LEU A 123 -7.10 1.69 3.57
C LEU A 123 -6.89 3.21 3.58
N SER A 124 -5.63 3.67 3.55
CA SER A 124 -5.33 5.10 3.37
C SER A 124 -5.92 5.65 2.07
N ALA A 125 -5.91 4.90 0.98
CA ALA A 125 -6.48 5.37 -0.28
C ALA A 125 -8.00 5.54 -0.18
N LEU A 126 -8.69 4.60 0.46
CA LEU A 126 -10.13 4.74 0.75
C LEU A 126 -10.43 5.94 1.64
N VAL A 127 -9.66 6.13 2.72
CA VAL A 127 -9.79 7.29 3.63
C VAL A 127 -9.70 8.62 2.87
N LEU A 128 -8.78 8.71 1.91
CA LEU A 128 -8.53 9.92 1.14
C LEU A 128 -9.45 10.08 -0.08
N GLY A 129 -10.24 9.06 -0.43
CA GLY A 129 -11.05 9.04 -1.65
C GLY A 129 -10.21 8.88 -2.91
N VAL A 130 -9.02 8.30 -2.79
CA VAL A 130 -8.10 8.01 -3.90
C VAL A 130 -8.62 6.79 -4.68
N PRO A 131 -8.65 6.84 -6.02
CA PRO A 131 -8.96 5.67 -6.85
C PRO A 131 -8.00 4.51 -6.59
N CYS A 132 -8.55 3.34 -6.28
CA CYS A 132 -7.81 2.08 -6.22
C CYS A 132 -7.99 1.35 -7.54
N VAL A 133 -6.91 1.15 -8.29
CA VAL A 133 -6.96 0.69 -9.68
C VAL A 133 -6.11 -0.56 -9.86
N HIS A 134 -6.63 -1.50 -10.65
CA HIS A 134 -5.93 -2.72 -11.01
C HIS A 134 -4.69 -2.40 -11.88
N PHE A 135 -3.54 -3.02 -11.62
CA PHE A 135 -2.29 -2.74 -12.34
C PHE A 135 -2.35 -2.99 -13.85
N GLU A 136 -3.29 -3.83 -14.30
CA GLU A 136 -3.60 -4.00 -15.73
C GLU A 136 -3.92 -2.67 -16.44
N TRP A 137 -4.44 -1.66 -15.75
CA TRP A 137 -4.62 -0.34 -16.34
C TRP A 137 -3.29 0.27 -16.83
N ILE A 138 -2.21 0.12 -16.04
CA ILE A 138 -0.88 0.60 -16.42
C ILE A 138 -0.42 -0.11 -17.69
N ARG A 139 -0.56 -1.44 -17.75
CA ARG A 139 -0.20 -2.24 -18.93
C ARG A 139 -0.94 -1.81 -20.17
N GLN A 140 -2.24 -1.54 -20.06
CA GLN A 140 -3.05 -1.10 -21.17
C GLN A 140 -2.69 0.32 -21.63
N CYS A 141 -2.30 1.21 -20.70
CA CYS A 141 -1.75 2.52 -21.07
C CYS A 141 -0.43 2.39 -21.84
N ILE A 142 0.45 1.45 -21.46
CA ILE A 142 1.70 1.17 -22.20
C ILE A 142 1.38 0.67 -23.61
N LEU A 143 0.52 -0.35 -23.72
CA LEU A 143 0.18 -0.98 -25.01
C LEU A 143 -0.49 0.00 -25.98
N SER A 144 -1.31 0.93 -25.46
CA SER A 144 -1.96 1.95 -26.28
C SER A 144 -1.07 3.18 -26.55
N GLY A 145 0.01 3.37 -25.78
CA GLY A 145 0.81 4.59 -25.81
C GLY A 145 0.06 5.85 -25.34
N ASP A 146 -1.08 5.70 -24.65
CA ASP A 146 -1.94 6.82 -24.24
C ASP A 146 -2.51 6.66 -22.83
N PHE A 147 -3.00 7.78 -22.27
CA PHE A 147 -3.69 7.79 -20.99
C PHE A 147 -5.12 7.26 -21.16
N LEU A 148 -5.38 6.04 -20.67
CA LEU A 148 -6.69 5.41 -20.76
C LEU A 148 -7.61 5.76 -19.57
N ASP A 149 -8.92 5.70 -19.78
CA ASP A 149 -9.88 5.80 -18.68
C ASP A 149 -9.69 4.64 -17.68
N TYR A 150 -9.32 4.98 -16.45
CA TYR A 150 -9.06 4.02 -15.39
C TYR A 150 -10.33 3.40 -14.79
N ARG A 151 -11.51 3.99 -15.03
CA ARG A 151 -12.75 3.59 -14.33
C ARG A 151 -13.14 2.13 -14.55
N LYS A 152 -12.82 1.56 -15.71
CA LYS A 152 -13.05 0.13 -16.03
C LYS A 152 -12.11 -0.83 -15.28
N TYR A 153 -11.07 -0.30 -14.63
CA TYR A 153 -10.09 -1.05 -13.83
C TYR A 153 -10.17 -0.72 -12.34
N LEU A 154 -11.21 0.01 -11.89
CA LEU A 154 -11.41 0.28 -10.48
C LEU A 154 -11.58 -1.03 -9.70
N LEU A 155 -10.77 -1.19 -8.66
CA LEU A 155 -10.91 -2.24 -7.67
C LEU A 155 -12.07 -1.90 -6.73
N PRO A 156 -12.74 -2.91 -6.13
CA PRO A 156 -13.77 -2.66 -5.12
C PRO A 156 -13.16 -2.02 -3.86
N ALA A 157 -13.95 -1.33 -3.05
CA ALA A 157 -13.49 -0.84 -1.75
C ALA A 157 -13.04 -2.00 -0.83
N GLY A 158 -13.64 -3.17 -0.99
CA GLY A 158 -13.28 -4.40 -0.30
C GLY A 158 -14.50 -5.31 -0.13
N ILE A 159 -14.34 -6.35 0.70
CA ILE A 159 -15.45 -7.21 1.12
C ILE A 159 -16.06 -6.67 2.40
N ASP A 160 -17.36 -6.38 2.39
CA ASP A 160 -18.10 -6.01 3.60
C ASP A 160 -18.19 -7.22 4.51
N ILE A 161 -17.62 -7.10 5.71
CA ILE A 161 -17.54 -8.20 6.66
C ILE A 161 -18.91 -8.64 7.20
N VAL A 162 -19.92 -7.76 7.16
CA VAL A 162 -21.27 -8.08 7.62
C VAL A 162 -22.03 -8.91 6.58
N THR A 163 -21.91 -8.55 5.31
CA THR A 163 -22.70 -9.16 4.22
C THR A 163 -21.92 -10.22 3.43
N GLY A 164 -20.59 -10.23 3.56
CA GLY A 164 -19.68 -11.04 2.75
C GLY A 164 -19.62 -10.60 1.27
N GLN A 165 -20.25 -9.48 0.91
CA GLN A 165 -20.33 -9.02 -0.47
C GLN A 165 -19.22 -8.02 -0.82
N SER A 166 -18.81 -8.02 -2.08
CA SER A 166 -17.89 -7.01 -2.62
C SER A 166 -18.59 -5.66 -2.75
N VAL A 167 -17.99 -4.62 -2.17
CA VAL A 167 -18.49 -3.25 -2.23
C VAL A 167 -17.72 -2.48 -3.30
N LYS A 168 -18.43 -1.87 -4.25
CA LYS A 168 -17.81 -1.03 -5.29
C LYS A 168 -17.11 0.17 -4.64
N TRP A 169 -16.00 0.59 -5.23
CA TRP A 169 -15.35 1.85 -4.84
C TRP A 169 -16.34 3.02 -4.96
N HIS A 170 -16.39 3.86 -3.93
CA HIS A 170 -17.42 4.89 -3.79
C HIS A 170 -16.86 6.31 -3.64
N GLY A 171 -15.55 6.49 -3.45
CA GLY A 171 -14.90 7.81 -3.31
C GLY A 171 -15.33 8.65 -2.10
N LYS A 172 -16.26 8.15 -1.26
CA LYS A 172 -16.72 8.83 -0.05
C LYS A 172 -15.58 9.04 0.95
N VAL A 173 -15.48 10.26 1.45
CA VAL A 173 -14.52 10.72 2.45
C VAL A 173 -15.26 11.29 3.66
N SER A 174 -14.53 11.61 4.73
CA SER A 174 -15.09 12.27 5.91
C SER A 174 -16.24 11.49 6.59
N LEU A 175 -16.17 10.15 6.58
CA LEU A 175 -17.22 9.27 7.10
C LEU A 175 -17.51 9.45 8.60
N LEU A 176 -16.56 9.99 9.36
CA LEU A 176 -16.62 10.20 10.80
C LEU A 176 -16.68 11.69 11.17
N GLN A 177 -17.12 12.52 10.22
CA GLN A 177 -17.38 13.93 10.48
C GLN A 177 -18.25 14.11 11.74
N GLU A 178 -17.88 15.05 12.60
CA GLU A 178 -18.57 15.36 13.87
C GLU A 178 -18.57 14.22 14.91
N LYS A 179 -17.73 13.19 14.74
CA LYS A 179 -17.55 12.15 15.75
C LYS A 179 -16.31 12.44 16.60
N THR A 180 -16.51 12.56 17.91
CA THR A 180 -15.42 12.67 18.88
C THR A 180 -15.07 11.28 19.40
N MET A 181 -13.80 10.86 19.27
CA MET A 181 -13.36 9.49 19.54
C MET A 181 -12.06 9.49 20.35
N TYR A 182 -11.74 8.35 20.95
CA TYR A 182 -10.44 8.10 21.58
C TYR A 182 -9.80 6.84 21.01
N ILE A 183 -8.47 6.80 20.88
CA ILE A 183 -7.74 5.66 20.33
C ILE A 183 -6.61 5.26 21.29
N CYS A 184 -6.62 4.00 21.73
CA CYS A 184 -5.56 3.44 22.59
C CYS A 184 -5.25 2.01 22.17
N GLY A 185 -4.00 1.56 22.35
CA GLY A 185 -3.61 0.21 21.97
C GLY A 185 -2.11 -0.01 22.05
N SER A 186 -1.64 -1.05 21.35
CA SER A 186 -0.24 -1.48 21.38
C SER A 186 0.76 -0.35 21.14
N LYS A 187 1.83 -0.35 21.92
CA LYS A 187 2.96 0.57 21.77
C LYS A 187 3.82 0.18 20.58
N GLU A 188 4.66 1.13 20.17
CA GLU A 188 5.67 0.88 19.14
C GLU A 188 6.61 -0.24 19.58
N LYS A 189 6.90 -1.16 18.66
CA LYS A 189 7.84 -2.26 18.90
C LYS A 189 8.54 -2.69 17.63
N GLU A 190 9.77 -3.15 17.77
CA GLU A 190 10.53 -3.76 16.69
C GLU A 190 10.11 -5.22 16.48
N VAL A 191 9.82 -5.60 15.24
CA VAL A 191 9.46 -6.98 14.87
C VAL A 191 10.24 -7.35 13.61
N LYS A 192 11.13 -8.35 13.71
CA LYS A 192 11.94 -8.84 12.58
C LYS A 192 12.71 -7.71 11.86
N GLY A 193 13.37 -6.82 12.62
CA GLY A 193 14.15 -5.71 12.05
C GLY A 193 13.32 -4.57 11.47
N ARG A 194 12.00 -4.55 11.70
CA ARG A 194 11.09 -3.48 11.24
C ARG A 194 10.37 -2.86 12.42
N ILE A 195 10.33 -1.52 12.48
CA ILE A 195 9.58 -0.79 13.48
C ILE A 195 8.09 -0.89 13.14
N LYS A 196 7.31 -1.54 14.00
CA LYS A 196 5.86 -1.51 13.96
C LYS A 196 5.40 -0.31 14.78
N LYS A 197 4.90 0.72 14.09
CA LYS A 197 4.32 1.92 14.72
C LYS A 197 3.25 1.54 15.74
N ALA A 198 3.13 2.36 16.78
CA ALA A 198 2.07 2.23 17.77
C ALA A 198 0.67 2.23 17.12
N PHE A 199 -0.27 1.50 17.72
CA PHE A 199 -1.65 1.37 17.24
C PHE A 199 -2.32 2.73 17.10
N ASN A 200 -2.22 3.56 18.15
CA ASN A 200 -2.76 4.92 18.16
C ASN A 200 -2.13 5.79 17.06
N ALA A 201 -0.82 5.74 16.85
CA ALA A 201 -0.16 6.54 15.80
C ALA A 201 -0.67 6.18 14.39
N THR A 202 -0.87 4.88 14.13
CA THR A 202 -1.38 4.38 12.85
C THR A 202 -2.82 4.82 12.61
N TRP A 203 -3.71 4.52 13.57
CA TRP A 203 -5.15 4.76 13.39
C TRP A 203 -5.56 6.20 13.62
N SER A 204 -4.82 6.99 14.41
CA SER A 204 -5.16 8.40 14.62
C SER A 204 -5.08 9.21 13.33
N THR A 205 -4.07 8.93 12.50
CA THR A 205 -3.89 9.63 11.22
C THR A 205 -5.04 9.34 10.26
N MET A 206 -5.43 8.07 10.12
CA MET A 206 -6.56 7.66 9.29
C MET A 206 -7.89 8.21 9.82
N THR A 207 -8.14 8.08 11.12
CA THR A 207 -9.41 8.46 11.75
C THR A 207 -9.63 9.97 11.69
N ARG A 208 -8.59 10.79 11.88
CA ARG A 208 -8.68 12.25 11.65
C ARG A 208 -8.94 12.59 10.19
N ALA A 209 -8.30 11.89 9.26
CA ALA A 209 -8.53 12.11 7.82
C ALA A 209 -9.95 11.70 7.39
N MET A 210 -10.61 10.82 8.15
CA MET A 210 -12.04 10.51 8.03
C MET A 210 -12.94 11.56 8.71
N GLY A 211 -12.41 12.68 9.22
CA GLY A 211 -13.19 13.79 9.78
C GLY A 211 -13.50 13.69 11.27
N ALA A 212 -12.99 12.67 11.97
CA ALA A 212 -13.20 12.54 13.40
C ALA A 212 -12.33 13.50 14.21
N GLU A 213 -12.87 13.98 15.32
CA GLU A 213 -12.11 14.64 16.38
C GLU A 213 -11.53 13.57 17.32
N LEU A 214 -10.22 13.63 17.59
CA LEU A 214 -9.56 12.69 18.49
C LEU A 214 -9.17 13.34 19.81
N LEU A 215 -9.68 12.78 20.89
CA LEU A 215 -9.32 13.14 22.25
C LEU A 215 -7.89 12.68 22.55
N GLU A 216 -7.14 13.52 23.27
CA GLU A 216 -5.80 13.16 23.76
C GLU A 216 -5.85 12.24 24.98
N THR A 217 -6.88 12.40 25.81
CA THR A 217 -7.15 11.57 26.98
C THR A 217 -8.64 11.28 27.06
N LEU A 218 -9.01 10.14 27.62
CA LEU A 218 -10.40 9.83 27.89
C LEU A 218 -10.86 10.63 29.12
N PRO A 219 -11.80 11.59 29.02
CA PRO A 219 -12.30 12.35 30.16
C PRO A 219 -13.16 11.47 31.10
N ASN A 220 -13.49 12.00 32.28
CA ASN A 220 -14.38 11.29 33.23
C ASN A 220 -15.86 11.45 32.86
N ASP A 221 -16.22 12.49 32.12
CA ASP A 221 -17.56 12.67 31.56
C ASP A 221 -17.58 12.07 30.15
N PRO A 222 -18.38 11.00 29.90
CA PRO A 222 -18.46 10.36 28.60
C PRO A 222 -19.35 11.10 27.60
N THR A 223 -20.00 12.20 28.01
CA THR A 223 -20.92 12.95 27.17
C THR A 223 -20.25 13.39 25.86
N GLY A 224 -20.85 13.01 24.72
CA GLY A 224 -20.35 13.35 23.39
C GLY A 224 -19.26 12.43 22.85
N ILE A 225 -18.74 11.48 23.63
CA ILE A 225 -17.76 10.50 23.13
C ILE A 225 -18.48 9.44 22.30
N PHE A 226 -18.15 9.36 21.02
CA PHE A 226 -18.77 8.42 20.09
C PHE A 226 -18.33 6.98 20.34
N CYS A 227 -17.03 6.72 20.42
CA CYS A 227 -16.48 5.42 20.81
C CYS A 227 -14.97 5.49 21.13
N VAL A 228 -14.45 4.41 21.69
CA VAL A 228 -13.02 4.13 21.86
C VAL A 228 -12.60 3.03 20.88
N VAL A 229 -11.56 3.28 20.10
CA VAL A 229 -10.96 2.28 19.19
C VAL A 229 -9.71 1.68 19.83
N THR A 230 -9.64 0.34 19.90
CA THR A 230 -8.51 -0.35 20.53
C THR A 230 -8.20 -1.73 19.93
N ASP A 231 -6.94 -2.17 20.07
CA ASP A 231 -6.52 -3.56 19.88
C ASP A 231 -6.40 -4.35 21.19
N GLY A 232 -6.75 -3.73 22.32
CA GLY A 232 -6.71 -4.36 23.64
C GLY A 232 -5.35 -4.39 24.34
N GLN A 233 -4.29 -4.00 23.64
CA GLN A 233 -2.92 -4.15 24.12
C GLN A 233 -2.42 -2.87 24.78
N ASP A 234 -1.54 -3.01 25.78
CA ASP A 234 -0.80 -1.91 26.42
C ASP A 234 -1.64 -0.73 26.99
N CYS A 235 -2.95 -0.89 27.16
CA CYS A 235 -3.86 0.15 27.65
C CYS A 235 -5.01 -0.32 28.59
N PRO A 236 -4.76 -1.25 29.54
CA PRO A 236 -5.82 -1.83 30.38
C PRO A 236 -6.60 -0.81 31.23
N GLU A 237 -5.94 0.25 31.68
CA GLU A 237 -6.59 1.32 32.47
C GLU A 237 -7.63 2.09 31.64
N MET A 238 -7.30 2.38 30.38
CA MET A 238 -8.20 3.12 29.47
C MET A 238 -9.38 2.25 29.04
N ILE A 239 -9.15 0.95 28.82
CA ILE A 239 -10.21 -0.02 28.56
C ILE A 239 -11.15 -0.10 29.76
N SER A 240 -10.61 -0.25 30.97
CA SER A 240 -11.40 -0.32 32.20
C SER A 240 -12.22 0.94 32.42
N LYS A 241 -11.63 2.11 32.15
CA LYS A 241 -12.32 3.40 32.22
C LYS A 241 -13.45 3.51 31.20
N ALA A 242 -13.21 3.14 29.94
CA ALA A 242 -14.25 3.16 28.90
C ALA A 242 -15.43 2.24 29.25
N LEU A 243 -15.15 1.04 29.80
CA LEU A 243 -16.18 0.11 30.29
C LEU A 243 -17.00 0.72 31.44
N GLN A 244 -16.35 1.32 32.43
CA GLN A 244 -17.03 1.97 33.57
C GLN A 244 -17.93 3.12 33.12
N LEU A 245 -17.47 3.88 32.13
CA LEU A 245 -18.20 5.01 31.54
C LEU A 245 -19.24 4.58 30.49
N GLN A 246 -19.34 3.28 30.20
CA GLN A 246 -20.23 2.71 29.18
C GLN A 246 -20.02 3.30 27.77
N VAL A 247 -18.80 3.76 27.47
CA VAL A 247 -18.44 4.22 26.14
C VAL A 247 -18.23 3.00 25.23
N PRO A 248 -18.78 2.97 24.00
CA PRO A 248 -18.58 1.84 23.10
C PRO A 248 -17.09 1.58 22.83
N LEU A 249 -16.64 0.34 23.05
CA LEU A 249 -15.29 -0.13 22.74
C LEU A 249 -15.32 -0.96 21.47
N VAL A 250 -14.54 -0.54 20.47
CA VAL A 250 -14.47 -1.17 19.15
C VAL A 250 -13.05 -1.47 18.71
N THR A 251 -12.91 -2.38 17.76
CA THR A 251 -11.62 -2.71 17.13
C THR A 251 -11.40 -1.93 15.84
N ALA A 252 -10.19 -2.02 15.29
CA ALA A 252 -9.89 -1.52 13.96
C ALA A 252 -10.78 -2.11 12.84
N GLU A 253 -11.34 -3.32 13.02
CA GLU A 253 -12.24 -3.90 12.01
C GLU A 253 -13.52 -3.08 11.85
N TRP A 254 -13.99 -2.40 12.91
CA TRP A 254 -15.14 -1.50 12.79
C TRP A 254 -14.82 -0.28 11.91
N LEU A 255 -13.65 0.34 12.10
CA LEU A 255 -13.18 1.43 11.23
C LEU A 255 -13.05 0.97 9.77
N ILE A 256 -12.46 -0.20 9.55
CA ILE A 256 -12.31 -0.80 8.21
C ILE A 256 -13.69 -1.10 7.61
N GLY A 257 -14.64 -1.62 8.39
CA GLY A 257 -16.01 -1.86 7.95
C GLY A 257 -16.70 -0.58 7.49
N CYS A 258 -16.55 0.51 8.24
CA CYS A 258 -17.07 1.82 7.85
C CYS A 258 -16.44 2.31 6.54
N LEU A 259 -15.11 2.17 6.40
CA LEU A 259 -14.38 2.56 5.19
C LEU A 259 -14.82 1.78 3.96
N ILE A 260 -14.95 0.45 4.06
CA ILE A 260 -15.34 -0.41 2.94
C ILE A 260 -16.78 -0.14 2.52
N ARG A 261 -17.69 0.06 3.48
CA ARG A 261 -19.11 0.34 3.19
C ARG A 261 -19.32 1.78 2.70
N GLY A 262 -18.45 2.69 3.10
CA GLY A 262 -18.62 4.12 2.85
C GLY A 262 -19.75 4.74 3.69
N ASP A 263 -19.96 4.22 4.90
CA ASP A 263 -20.94 4.73 5.86
C ASP A 263 -20.57 4.29 7.29
N VAL A 264 -21.10 4.96 8.30
CA VAL A 264 -20.95 4.55 9.70
C VAL A 264 -21.78 3.29 9.94
N VAL A 265 -21.13 2.22 10.39
CA VAL A 265 -21.78 0.93 10.65
C VAL A 265 -22.12 0.81 12.14
N ASP A 266 -23.23 0.16 12.46
CA ASP A 266 -23.57 -0.16 13.86
C ASP A 266 -22.46 -0.99 14.52
N PHE A 267 -22.13 -0.64 15.77
CA PHE A 267 -21.09 -1.33 16.55
C PHE A 267 -21.38 -2.83 16.75
N ASP A 268 -22.67 -3.20 16.74
CA ASP A 268 -23.16 -4.56 16.94
C ASP A 268 -23.39 -5.34 15.63
N ALA A 269 -23.13 -4.73 14.47
CA ALA A 269 -23.39 -5.39 13.18
C ALA A 269 -22.47 -6.59 12.90
N HIS A 270 -21.35 -6.73 13.61
CA HIS A 270 -20.46 -7.87 13.47
C HIS A 270 -19.66 -8.16 14.75
N PRO A 271 -19.44 -9.43 15.14
CA PRO A 271 -18.72 -9.78 16.38
C PRO A 271 -17.30 -9.19 16.48
N LYS A 272 -16.60 -9.05 15.35
CA LYS A 272 -15.25 -8.45 15.30
C LYS A 272 -15.22 -6.94 15.51
N PHE A 273 -16.36 -6.25 15.48
CA PHE A 273 -16.40 -4.80 15.68
C PHE A 273 -16.23 -4.43 17.14
N ARG A 274 -16.84 -5.16 18.06
CA ARG A 274 -16.69 -4.88 19.49
C ARG A 274 -15.41 -5.50 20.04
N TYR A 275 -14.71 -4.72 20.84
CA TYR A 275 -13.64 -5.27 21.66
C TYR A 275 -14.24 -6.10 22.81
N GLY A 276 -13.72 -7.32 23.00
CA GLY A 276 -14.13 -8.22 24.11
C GLY A 276 -15.24 -9.23 23.80
N ASN A 277 -15.84 -9.22 22.60
CA ASN A 277 -16.97 -10.11 22.25
C ASN A 277 -16.60 -11.36 21.43
N GLY A 278 -15.32 -11.73 21.34
CA GLY A 278 -14.96 -12.99 20.69
C GLY A 278 -13.48 -13.09 20.34
N GLU A 279 -12.66 -13.45 21.33
CA GLU A 279 -11.49 -14.32 21.23
C GLU A 279 -10.85 -14.46 22.65
N GLY A 280 -11.04 -15.62 23.30
CA GLY A 280 -10.12 -16.12 24.33
C GLY A 280 -10.37 -15.79 25.81
N VAL A 281 -11.50 -16.23 26.37
CA VAL A 281 -11.47 -16.84 27.73
C VAL A 281 -11.58 -18.35 27.52
N GLU A 282 -10.56 -18.95 26.92
CA GLU A 282 -10.29 -20.36 27.18
C GLU A 282 -9.37 -20.40 28.39
N GLN A 283 -9.91 -20.92 29.49
CA GLN A 283 -9.11 -21.32 30.64
C GLN A 283 -8.08 -22.36 30.17
N LYS A 284 -6.80 -22.02 30.29
CA LYS A 284 -5.73 -23.00 30.50
C LYS A 284 -4.94 -22.58 31.72
#